data_AF-A0A6B0X0T0-F1
#
_entry.id   AF-A0A6B0X0T0-F1
#
_cell.length_a   1.000
_cell.length_b   1.000
_cell.length_c   1.000
_cell.angle_alpha   90.00
_cell.angle_beta   90.00
_cell.angle_gamma   90.00
#
_symmetry.space_group_name_H-M   'P 1'
#
loop_
_entity.id
_entity.type
_entity.pdbx_description
1 polymer ?
#
loop_
_entity_poly.entity_id
_entity_poly.type
_entity_poly.pdbx_seq_one_letter_code
_entity_poly.pdbx_strand_id
1 'polypeptide(L)' 'MEYFGKGLYLIFFALVFWFVHRAHGRGVGRLVEDNHRAHERVHHTLEKHPKGGTWRQYKQWMEDGA' A
#
# COMPACT_ATOMS: atom_id res chain seq x y z
N MET A 1 5.86 -33.47 -9.63
CA MET A 1 5.70 -32.12 -10.22
C MET A 1 4.27 -31.58 -10.09
N GLU A 2 3.22 -32.42 -10.03
CA GLU A 2 1.81 -31.94 -9.92
C GLU A 2 1.44 -31.32 -8.57
N TYR A 3 2.02 -31.79 -7.45
CA TYR A 3 1.73 -31.26 -6.11
C TYR A 3 2.27 -29.84 -5.89
N PHE A 4 3.36 -29.47 -6.57
CA PHE A 4 3.99 -28.16 -6.44
C PHE A 4 3.13 -27.05 -7.04
N GLY A 5 2.51 -27.32 -8.19
CA GLY A 5 1.56 -26.39 -8.83
C GLY A 5 0.27 -26.22 -8.03
N LYS A 6 -0.28 -27.30 -7.47
CA LYS A 6 -1.46 -27.25 -6.59
C LYS A 6 -1.19 -26.48 -5.29
N GLY A 7 -0.01 -26.66 -4.69
CA GLY A 7 0.40 -25.92 -3.50
C GLY A 7 0.49 -24.42 -3.75
N LEU A 8 1.14 -24.00 -4.85
CA LEU A 8 1.20 -22.60 -5.27
C LEU A 8 -0.19 -22.02 -5.55
N TYR A 9 -1.09 -22.80 -6.14
CA TYR A 9 -2.46 -22.39 -6.40
C TYR A 9 -3.24 -22.10 -5.11
N LEU A 10 -3.09 -22.94 -4.09
CA LEU A 10 -3.72 -22.74 -2.78
C LEU A 10 -3.17 -21.50 -2.07
N ILE A 11 -1.86 -21.26 -2.15
CA ILE A 11 -1.23 -20.06 -1.57
C ILE A 11 -1.75 -18.80 -2.27
N PHE A 12 -1.83 -18.82 -3.61
CA PHE A 12 -2.36 -17.71 -4.38
C PHE A 12 -3.82 -17.41 -4.01
N PHE A 13 -4.66 -18.46 -3.95
CA PHE A 13 -6.06 -18.30 -3.54
C PHE A 13 -6.19 -17.79 -2.10
N ALA A 14 -5.35 -18.26 -1.18
CA ALA A 14 -5.35 -17.79 0.20
C ALA A 14 -4.97 -16.30 0.30
N LEU A 15 -4.00 -15.83 -0.49
CA LEU A 15 -3.61 -14.42 -0.54
C LEU A 15 -4.72 -13.54 -1.13
N VAL A 16 -5.34 -13.98 -2.22
CA VAL A 16 -6.46 -13.26 -2.84
C VAL A 16 -7.66 -13.22 -1.89
N PHE A 17 -8.02 -14.35 -1.28
CA PHE A 17 -9.11 -14.42 -0.32
C PHE A 17 -8.84 -13.55 0.90
N TRP A 18 -7.62 -13.56 1.44
CA TRP A 18 -7.22 -12.69 2.55
C TRP A 18 -7.32 -11.22 2.16
N PHE A 19 -6.86 -10.84 0.97
CA PHE A 19 -6.96 -9.47 0.45
C PHE A 19 -8.42 -9.04 0.29
N VAL A 20 -9.26 -9.87 -0.31
CA VAL A 20 -10.69 -9.60 -0.49
C VAL A 20 -11.40 -9.53 0.87
N HIS A 21 -11.16 -10.47 1.78
CA HIS A 21 -11.76 -10.48 3.12
C HIS A 21 -11.33 -9.26 3.94
N ARG A 22 -10.04 -8.88 3.86
CA ARG A 22 -9.51 -7.65 4.46
C ARG A 22 -10.18 -6.40 3.87
N ALA A 23 -10.39 -6.37 2.56
CA ALA A 23 -11.01 -5.26 1.84
C ALA A 23 -12.53 -5.21 1.96
N HIS A 24 -13.18 -6.33 2.30
CA HIS A 24 -14.60 -6.37 2.64
C HIS A 24 -14.84 -5.81 4.05
N GLY A 25 -13.94 -6.08 5.00
CA GLY A 25 -14.00 -5.56 6.37
C GLY A 25 -13.61 -4.09 6.53
N ARG A 26 -12.78 -3.56 5.62
CA ARG A 26 -12.52 -2.13 5.42
C ARG A 26 -12.94 -1.81 4.00
N GLY A 27 -14.23 -1.48 3.79
CA GLY A 27 -14.83 -1.34 2.46
C GLY A 27 -13.87 -0.75 1.43
N VAL A 28 -13.76 -1.40 0.27
CA VAL A 28 -12.81 -1.09 -0.83
C VAL A 28 -12.71 0.42 -1.11
N GLY A 29 -13.81 1.16 -1.04
CA GLY A 29 -13.81 2.62 -1.19
C GLY A 29 -12.90 3.34 -0.18
N ARG A 30 -12.88 2.91 1.07
CA ARG A 30 -12.02 3.46 2.13
C ARG A 30 -10.54 3.12 1.91
N LEU A 31 -10.24 1.95 1.35
CA LEU A 31 -8.87 1.57 0.94
C LEU A 31 -8.39 2.42 -0.23
N VAL A 32 -9.25 2.65 -1.22
CA VAL A 32 -8.95 3.52 -2.36
C VAL A 32 -8.76 4.96 -1.88
N GLU A 33 -9.60 5.43 -0.97
CA GLU A 33 -9.52 6.78 -0.40
C GLU A 33 -8.31 6.98 0.52
N ASP A 34 -7.93 5.97 1.30
CA ASP A 34 -6.71 5.98 2.11
C ASP A 34 -5.46 5.94 1.21
N ASN A 35 -5.50 5.17 0.10
CA ASN A 35 -4.43 5.13 -0.88
C ASN A 35 -4.31 6.47 -1.63
N HIS A 36 -5.43 7.06 -2.03
CA HIS A 36 -5.46 8.39 -2.65
C HIS A 36 -4.86 9.46 -1.72
N ARG A 37 -5.27 9.48 -0.44
CA ARG A 37 -4.68 10.38 0.57
C ARG A 37 -3.21 10.11 0.85
N ALA A 38 -2.75 8.86 0.75
CA ALA A 38 -1.32 8.54 0.84
C ALA A 38 -0.55 9.04 -0.38
N HIS A 39 -1.12 8.89 -1.58
CA HIS A 39 -0.56 9.36 -2.84
C HIS A 39 -0.43 10.89 -2.86
N GLU A 40 -1.47 11.62 -2.45
CA GLU A 40 -1.42 13.08 -2.35
C GLU A 40 -0.34 13.57 -1.38
N ARG A 41 -0.18 12.91 -0.21
CA ARG A 41 0.89 13.25 0.74
C ARG A 41 2.29 13.07 0.15
N VAL A 42 2.50 11.99 -0.58
CA VAL A 42 3.76 11.71 -1.26
C VAL A 42 4.04 12.79 -2.31
N HIS A 43 3.03 13.13 -3.12
CA HIS A 43 3.14 14.15 -4.16
C HIS A 43 3.47 15.53 -3.57
N HIS A 44 2.73 15.96 -2.55
CA HIS A 44 2.94 17.24 -1.88
C HIS A 44 4.31 17.32 -1.19
N THR A 45 4.80 16.22 -0.62
CA THR A 45 6.15 16.15 -0.05
C THR A 45 7.22 16.30 -1.13
N LEU A 46 7.02 15.68 -2.30
CA LEU A 46 7.93 15.79 -3.45
C LEU A 46 7.91 17.20 -4.07
N GLU A 47 6.75 17.87 -4.11
CA GLU A 47 6.65 19.27 -4.54
C GLU A 47 7.38 20.23 -3.61
N LYS A 48 7.28 20.03 -2.28
CA LYS A 48 8.01 20.84 -1.29
C LYS A 48 9.52 20.56 -1.28
N HIS A 49 9.93 19.35 -1.64
CA HIS A 49 11.33 18.90 -1.60
C HIS A 49 11.78 18.31 -2.95
N PRO A 50 11.89 19.13 -4.02
CA PRO A 50 12.14 18.66 -5.38
C PRO A 50 13.53 18.04 -5.58
N LYS A 51 14.51 18.40 -4.72
CA LYS A 51 15.85 17.79 -4.73
C LYS A 51 15.90 16.42 -4.05
N GLY A 52 14.80 15.98 -3.43
CA GLY A 52 14.75 14.78 -2.61
C GLY A 52 15.60 14.89 -1.34
N GLY A 53 15.62 13.82 -0.56
CA GLY A 53 16.39 13.73 0.68
C GLY A 53 16.63 12.27 1.05
N THR A 54 17.26 12.05 2.20
CA THR A 54 17.42 10.71 2.75
C THR A 54 16.06 10.14 3.18
N TRP A 55 15.92 8.81 3.23
CA TRP A 55 14.69 8.15 3.67
C TRP A 55 14.23 8.60 5.07
N ARG A 56 15.19 8.94 5.96
CA ARG A 56 14.89 9.48 7.28
C ARG A 56 14.23 10.87 7.21
N GLN A 57 14.74 11.75 6.35
CA GLN A 57 14.14 13.07 6.12
C GLN A 57 12.77 12.93 5.46
N TYR A 58 12.62 12.02 4.50
CA TYR A 58 11.34 11.76 3.85
C TYR A 58 10.27 11.30 4.84
N LYS A 59 10.62 10.39 5.75
CA LYS A 59 9.73 9.94 6.82
C LYS A 59 9.31 11.11 7.73
N GLN A 60 10.26 11.97 8.09
CA GLN A 60 9.99 13.15 8.91
C GLN A 60 9.07 14.16 8.19
N TRP A 61 9.29 14.42 6.89
CA TRP A 61 8.41 15.30 6.11
C TRP A 61 6.97 14.79 6.00
N MET A 62 6.79 13.47 5.92
CA MET A 62 5.45 12.87 5.92
C MET A 62 4.77 12.91 7.30
N GLU A 63 5.52 12.96 8.39
CA GLU A 63 5.01 13.10 9.76
C GLU A 63 4.67 14.57 10.09
N ASP A 64 5.52 15.51 9.66
CA ASP A 64 5.32 16.96 9.88
C ASP A 64 4.23 17.57 8.99
N GLY A 65 3.85 16.89 7.90
CA GLY A 65 2.83 17.32 6.93
C GLY A 65 1.42 16.77 7.16
N ALA A 66 1.20 16.02 8.25
CA ALA A 66 -0.10 15.47 8.66
C ALA A 66 -0.82 16.37 9.67
#